data_AF-A0A9D4SBQ5-F1
#
_entry.id   AF-A0A9D4SBQ5-F1
#
_cell.length_a   1.000
_cell.length_b   1.000
_cell.length_c   1.000
_cell.angle_alpha   90.00
_cell.angle_beta   90.00
_cell.angle_gamma   90.00
#
_symmetry.space_group_name_H-M   'P 1'
#
loop_
_entity.id
_entity.type
_entity.pdbx_description
1 polymer ?
#
loop_
_entity_poly.entity_id
_entity_poly.type
_entity_poly.pdbx_seq_one_letter_code
_entity_poly.pdbx_strand_id
1 'polypeptide(L)'
;MASLPYVKGVRTRYRNTLTEKIDYCAEIISSNLDESDIERLITNSEKCIKMLKMYGDKLELQSEKLACAMAEAQPENSKELERVADEDMKLCSEASDSVMELEAFVEKMVILKKKSDTDQADGKLTPSEN
;
A
#
# COMPACT_ATOMS: atom_id res chain seq x y z
N MET A 1 4.61 28.93 10.99
CA MET A 1 4.16 27.96 9.97
C MET A 1 5.33 27.54 9.11
N ALA A 2 5.29 26.33 8.54
CA ALA A 2 6.28 25.89 7.55
C ALA A 2 6.09 26.68 6.24
N SER A 3 7.16 26.96 5.50
CA SER A 3 7.07 27.73 4.26
C SER A 3 6.40 26.94 3.13
N LEU A 4 5.74 27.63 2.20
CA LEU A 4 5.10 27.01 1.04
C LEU A 4 6.05 26.09 0.23
N PRO A 5 7.30 26.49 -0.09
CA PRO A 5 8.24 25.59 -0.77
C PRO A 5 8.56 24.32 0.03
N TYR A 6 8.66 24.43 1.37
CA TYR A 6 8.92 23.28 2.22
C TYR A 6 7.75 22.29 2.18
N VAL A 7 6.52 22.78 2.37
CA VAL A 7 5.32 21.91 2.37
C VAL A 7 5.14 21.23 1.02
N LYS A 8 5.35 21.95 -0.09
CA LYS A 8 5.35 21.38 -1.44
C LYS A 8 6.38 20.24 -1.58
N GLY A 9 7.61 20.45 -1.12
CA GLY A 9 8.67 19.45 -1.19
C GLY A 9 8.36 18.18 -0.39
N VAL A 10 7.78 18.32 0.81
CA VAL A 10 7.39 17.17 1.64
C VAL A 10 6.21 16.41 1.01
N ARG A 11 5.18 17.11 0.51
CA ARG A 11 4.06 16.49 -0.22
C ARG A 11 4.58 15.67 -1.41
N THR A 12 5.41 16.27 -2.27
CA THR A 12 5.97 15.58 -3.45
C THR A 12 6.69 14.29 -3.05
N ARG A 13 7.45 14.30 -1.95
CA ARG A 13 8.11 13.09 -1.45
C ARG A 13 7.11 11.99 -1.10
N TYR A 14 6.07 12.30 -0.32
CA TYR A 14 5.09 11.30 0.06
C TYR A 14 4.27 10.80 -1.11
N ARG A 15 3.92 11.66 -2.05
CA ARG A 15 3.27 11.27 -3.31
C ARG A 15 4.12 10.23 -4.06
N ASN A 16 5.39 10.55 -4.31
CA ASN A 16 6.29 9.65 -5.04
C ASN A 16 6.46 8.31 -4.32
N THR A 17 6.66 8.33 -3.00
CA THR A 17 6.79 7.09 -2.22
C THR A 17 5.49 6.28 -2.24
N LEU A 18 4.32 6.92 -2.20
CA LEU A 18 3.04 6.23 -2.27
C LEU A 18 2.87 5.55 -3.64
N THR A 19 3.17 6.24 -4.74
CA THR A 19 3.19 5.67 -6.10
C THR A 19 4.11 4.44 -6.16
N GLU A 20 5.36 4.54 -5.69
CA GLU A 20 6.29 3.40 -5.66
C GLU A 20 5.74 2.19 -4.89
N LYS A 21 4.94 2.41 -3.84
CA LYS A 21 4.34 1.32 -3.07
C LYS A 21 3.12 0.72 -3.73
N ILE A 22 2.35 1.50 -4.47
CA ILE A 22 1.26 1.00 -5.32
C ILE A 22 1.86 0.09 -6.41
N ASP A 23 2.92 0.53 -7.09
CA ASP A 23 3.59 -0.26 -8.12
C ASP A 23 4.12 -1.58 -7.55
N TYR A 24 4.78 -1.53 -6.38
CA TYR A 24 5.26 -2.72 -5.69
C TYR A 24 4.13 -3.68 -5.27
N CYS A 25 2.95 -3.16 -4.92
CA CYS A 25 1.77 -3.98 -4.63
C CYS A 25 1.34 -4.77 -5.88
N ALA A 26 1.28 -4.12 -7.04
CA ALA A 26 0.92 -4.76 -8.31
C ALA A 26 1.92 -5.87 -8.71
N GLU A 27 3.22 -5.67 -8.44
CA GLU A 27 4.25 -6.70 -8.66
C GLU A 27 4.03 -7.94 -7.77
N ILE A 28 3.67 -7.75 -6.49
CA ILE A 28 3.37 -8.86 -5.58
C ILE A 28 2.15 -9.64 -6.10
N ILE A 29 1.07 -8.95 -6.45
CA ILE A 29 -0.20 -9.57 -6.87
C ILE A 29 -0.04 -10.34 -8.19
N SER A 30 0.83 -9.87 -9.09
CA SER A 30 1.06 -10.48 -10.41
C SER A 30 2.10 -11.61 -10.41
N SER A 31 2.74 -11.91 -9.27
CA SER A 31 3.76 -12.95 -9.18
C SER A 31 3.16 -14.37 -9.36
N ASN A 32 3.83 -15.23 -10.13
CA ASN A 32 3.51 -16.66 -10.24
C ASN A 32 4.11 -17.45 -9.07
N LEU A 33 3.35 -18.32 -8.42
CA LEU A 33 3.67 -18.80 -7.07
C LEU A 33 3.83 -20.31 -6.96
N ASP A 34 4.89 -20.74 -6.27
CA ASP A 34 5.01 -22.06 -5.66
C ASP A 34 4.84 -21.97 -4.13
N GLU A 35 4.65 -23.11 -3.47
CA GLU A 35 4.37 -23.19 -2.03
C GLU A 35 5.50 -22.64 -1.15
N SER A 36 6.75 -22.68 -1.60
CA SER A 36 7.90 -22.27 -0.80
C SER A 36 8.01 -20.75 -0.63
N ASP A 37 7.35 -19.99 -1.52
CA ASP A 37 7.36 -18.54 -1.51
C ASP A 37 6.17 -17.90 -0.76
N ILE A 38 5.18 -18.70 -0.34
CA ILE A 38 3.94 -18.20 0.26
C ILE A 38 4.21 -17.37 1.53
N GLU A 39 5.09 -17.82 2.43
CA GLU A 39 5.42 -17.09 3.66
C GLU A 39 6.06 -15.73 3.39
N ARG A 40 6.98 -15.71 2.42
CA ARG A 40 7.68 -14.50 1.99
C ARG A 40 6.69 -13.50 1.42
N LEU A 41 5.72 -13.97 0.63
CA LEU A 41 4.70 -13.12 0.03
C LEU A 41 3.74 -12.56 1.06
N ILE A 42 3.23 -13.37 1.99
CA ILE A 42 2.39 -12.88 3.08
C ILE A 42 3.12 -11.75 3.83
N THR A 43 4.38 -11.98 4.20
CA THR A 43 5.19 -11.00 4.91
C THR A 43 5.40 -9.72 4.09
N ASN A 44 5.66 -9.83 2.79
CA ASN A 44 5.87 -8.67 1.92
C ASN A 44 4.57 -7.89 1.70
N SER A 45 3.45 -8.59 1.52
CA SER A 45 2.12 -8.01 1.39
C SER A 45 1.72 -7.22 2.64
N GLU A 46 1.86 -7.81 3.83
CA GLU A 46 1.57 -7.12 5.10
C GLU A 46 2.40 -5.85 5.28
N LYS A 47 3.69 -5.90 4.92
CA LYS A 47 4.57 -4.72 4.91
C LYS A 47 4.09 -3.67 3.92
N CYS A 48 3.72 -4.06 2.71
CA CYS A 48 3.23 -3.15 1.69
C CYS A 48 1.92 -2.48 2.13
N ILE A 49 0.95 -3.24 2.67
CA ILE A 49 -0.31 -2.71 3.25
C ILE A 49 -0.02 -1.63 4.30
N LYS A 50 0.88 -1.92 5.25
CA LYS A 50 1.25 -0.97 6.31
C LYS A 50 1.85 0.32 5.74
N MET A 51 2.67 0.20 4.70
CA MET A 51 3.32 1.33 4.05
C MET A 51 2.33 2.17 3.24
N LEU A 52 1.42 1.53 2.49
CA LEU A 52 0.36 2.21 1.73
C LEU A 52 -0.52 3.05 2.66
N LYS A 53 -1.03 2.46 3.76
CA LYS A 53 -1.83 3.18 4.77
C LYS A 53 -1.05 4.36 5.36
N MET A 54 0.18 4.13 5.83
CA MET A 54 1.00 5.17 6.44
C MET A 54 1.31 6.34 5.49
N TYR A 55 1.64 6.06 4.22
CA TYR A 55 1.96 7.12 3.27
C TYR A 55 0.72 7.82 2.71
N GLY A 56 -0.42 7.13 2.63
CA GLY A 56 -1.72 7.74 2.38
C GLY A 56 -2.06 8.80 3.43
N ASP A 57 -2.05 8.42 4.71
CA ASP A 57 -2.31 9.35 5.84
C ASP A 57 -1.35 10.54 5.84
N LYS A 58 -0.08 10.30 5.53
CA LYS A 58 0.95 11.36 5.45
C LYS A 58 0.73 12.29 4.27
N LEU A 59 0.29 11.77 3.13
CA LEU A 59 0.00 12.58 1.95
C LEU A 59 -1.19 13.48 2.25
N GLU A 60 -2.30 12.93 2.75
CA GLU A 60 -3.50 13.67 3.14
C GLU A 60 -3.19 14.82 4.10
N LEU A 61 -2.42 14.55 5.16
CA LEU A 61 -1.99 15.58 6.11
C LEU A 61 -1.13 16.68 5.46
N GLN A 62 -0.29 16.36 4.48
CA GLN A 62 0.50 17.38 3.78
C GLN A 62 -0.33 18.16 2.76
N SER A 63 -1.35 17.54 2.15
CA SER A 63 -2.29 18.21 1.26
C SER A 63 -3.08 19.27 2.02
N GLU A 64 -3.56 18.95 3.23
CA GLU A 64 -4.20 19.94 4.12
C GLU A 64 -3.26 21.10 4.48
N LYS A 65 -2.01 20.79 4.86
CA LYS A 65 -1.01 21.83 5.16
C LYS A 65 -0.70 22.71 3.97
N LEU A 66 -0.69 22.12 2.77
CA LEU A 66 -0.47 22.85 1.53
C LEU A 66 -1.64 23.80 1.24
N ALA A 67 -2.88 23.35 1.48
CA ALA A 67 -4.08 24.18 1.36
C ALA A 67 -4.00 25.42 2.25
N CYS A 68 -3.67 25.26 3.54
CA CYS A 68 -3.49 26.39 4.45
C CYS A 68 -2.37 27.34 3.97
N ALA A 69 -1.20 26.80 3.63
CA ALA A 69 -0.05 27.61 3.21
C ALA A 69 -0.31 28.38 1.90
N MET A 70 -1.10 27.83 0.97
CA MET A 70 -1.48 28.49 -0.29
C MET A 70 -2.52 29.59 -0.06
N ALA A 71 -3.53 29.34 0.77
CA ALA A 71 -4.54 30.33 1.13
C ALA A 71 -3.93 31.56 1.82
N GLU A 72 -2.91 31.35 2.66
CA GLU A 72 -2.18 32.44 3.32
C GLU A 72 -1.26 33.22 2.37
N ALA A 73 -0.67 32.56 1.39
CA ALA A 73 0.30 33.18 0.50
C ALA A 73 -0.37 34.05 -0.57
N GLN A 74 -1.33 33.50 -1.31
CA GLN A 74 -1.87 34.10 -2.55
C GLN A 74 -3.24 33.47 -2.92
N PRO A 75 -4.36 34.21 -2.76
CA PRO A 75 -5.71 33.72 -3.06
C PRO A 75 -5.93 33.27 -4.51
N GLU A 76 -5.15 33.80 -5.46
CA GLU A 76 -5.17 33.43 -6.88
C GLU A 76 -4.71 31.99 -7.16
N ASN A 77 -4.10 31.32 -6.19
CA ASN A 77 -3.63 29.94 -6.31
C ASN A 77 -4.74 28.87 -6.13
N SER A 78 -6.00 29.28 -5.98
CA SER A 78 -7.15 28.39 -5.76
C SER A 78 -7.25 27.25 -6.78
N LYS A 79 -7.04 27.54 -8.08
CA LYS A 79 -7.08 26.51 -9.14
C LYS A 79 -5.94 25.48 -9.03
N GLU A 80 -4.75 25.93 -8.62
CA GLU A 80 -3.62 25.01 -8.41
C GLU A 80 -3.85 24.15 -7.17
N LEU A 81 -4.50 24.70 -6.14
CA LEU A 81 -4.85 23.95 -4.95
C LEU A 81 -5.88 22.86 -5.24
N GLU A 82 -6.94 23.19 -6.00
CA GLU A 82 -7.96 22.24 -6.43
C GLU A 82 -7.33 21.10 -7.23
N ARG A 83 -6.50 21.44 -8.22
CA ARG A 83 -5.75 20.46 -9.03
C ARG A 83 -4.90 19.53 -8.17
N VAL A 84 -4.18 20.08 -7.18
CA VAL A 84 -3.32 19.29 -6.29
C VAL A 84 -4.14 18.39 -5.36
N ALA A 85 -5.25 18.88 -4.82
CA ALA A 85 -6.14 18.11 -3.98
C ALA A 85 -6.74 16.92 -4.74
N ASP A 86 -7.18 17.14 -5.98
CA ASP A 86 -7.71 16.08 -6.85
C ASP A 86 -6.66 14.99 -7.16
N GLU A 87 -5.42 15.40 -7.44
CA GLU A 87 -4.30 14.45 -7.65
C GLU A 87 -4.05 13.57 -6.42
N ASP A 88 -4.02 14.19 -5.23
CA ASP A 88 -3.73 13.48 -3.98
C ASP A 88 -4.89 12.57 -3.59
N MET A 89 -6.13 13.03 -3.74
CA MET A 89 -7.32 12.23 -3.47
C MET A 89 -7.37 11.01 -4.39
N LYS A 90 -7.08 11.18 -5.68
CA LYS A 90 -7.01 10.07 -6.63
C LYS A 90 -5.96 9.05 -6.21
N LEU A 91 -4.75 9.50 -5.84
CA LEU A 91 -3.67 8.59 -5.43
C LEU A 91 -3.98 7.87 -4.12
N CYS A 92 -4.59 8.55 -3.14
CA CYS A 92 -5.04 7.91 -1.90
C CYS A 92 -6.16 6.88 -2.15
N SER A 93 -7.04 7.11 -3.12
CA SER A 93 -8.03 6.12 -3.54
C SER A 93 -7.35 4.90 -4.15
N GLU A 94 -6.42 5.09 -5.10
CA GLU A 94 -5.67 3.99 -5.73
C GLU A 94 -4.87 3.17 -4.70
N ALA A 95 -4.30 3.83 -3.69
CA ALA A 95 -3.64 3.16 -2.57
C ALA A 95 -4.62 2.33 -1.72
N SER A 96 -5.84 2.83 -1.50
CA SER A 96 -6.87 2.13 -0.74
C SER A 96 -7.38 0.89 -1.50
N ASP A 97 -7.59 1.02 -2.80
CA ASP A 97 -7.96 -0.11 -3.67
C ASP A 97 -6.85 -1.17 -3.65
N SER A 98 -5.59 -0.74 -3.78
CA SER A 98 -4.42 -1.64 -3.69
C SER A 98 -4.34 -2.38 -2.36
N VAL A 99 -4.64 -1.69 -1.24
CA VAL A 99 -4.71 -2.32 0.08
C VAL A 99 -5.78 -3.41 0.11
N MET A 100 -6.98 -3.14 -0.40
CA MET A 100 -8.08 -4.11 -0.40
C MET A 100 -7.72 -5.35 -1.25
N GLU A 101 -7.15 -5.14 -2.43
CA GLU A 101 -6.71 -6.24 -3.30
C GLU A 101 -5.62 -7.09 -2.63
N LEU A 102 -4.67 -6.44 -1.96
CA LEU A 102 -3.55 -7.10 -1.31
C LEU A 102 -3.99 -7.85 -0.05
N GLU A 103 -4.95 -7.32 0.72
CA GLU A 103 -5.57 -8.02 1.86
C GLU A 103 -6.28 -9.30 1.39
N ALA A 104 -7.05 -9.22 0.29
CA ALA A 104 -7.70 -10.39 -0.30
C ALA A 104 -6.69 -11.41 -0.86
N PHE A 105 -5.56 -10.94 -1.41
CA PHE A 105 -4.47 -11.80 -1.85
C PHE A 105 -3.82 -12.55 -0.68
N VAL A 106 -3.52 -11.85 0.43
CA VAL A 106 -2.97 -12.47 1.65
C VAL A 106 -3.91 -13.54 2.20
N GLU A 107 -5.21 -13.28 2.26
CA GLU A 107 -6.17 -14.27 2.73
C GLU A 107 -6.14 -15.56 1.91
N LYS A 108 -6.09 -15.44 0.57
CA LYS A 108 -5.94 -16.60 -0.33
C LYS A 108 -4.64 -17.36 -0.06
N MET A 109 -3.53 -16.66 0.13
CA MET A 109 -2.23 -17.27 0.41
C MET A 109 -2.22 -18.03 1.75
N VAL A 110 -2.83 -17.48 2.79
CA VAL A 110 -2.97 -18.14 4.09
C VAL A 110 -3.79 -19.44 3.97
N ILE A 111 -4.85 -19.45 3.16
CA ILE A 111 -5.66 -20.65 2.92
C ILE A 111 -4.84 -21.73 2.18
N LEU A 112 -4.08 -21.35 1.16
CA LEU A 112 -3.23 -22.29 0.41
C LEU A 112 -2.17 -22.92 1.31
N LYS A 113 -1.50 -22.12 2.14
CA LYS A 113 -0.52 -22.64 3.10
C LYS A 113 -1.12 -23.69 4.04
N LYS A 114 -2.29 -23.41 4.62
CA LYS A 114 -2.97 -24.36 5.53
C LYS A 114 -3.31 -25.68 4.86
N LYS A 115 -3.67 -25.68 3.57
CA LYS A 115 -3.92 -26.91 2.81
C LYS A 115 -2.64 -27.73 2.65
N SER A 116 -1.54 -27.10 2.22
CA SER A 116 -0.22 -27.77 2.11
C SER A 116 0.21 -28.42 3.43
N ASP A 117 0.09 -27.68 4.54
CA ASP A 117 0.46 -28.17 5.87
C ASP A 117 -0.39 -29.38 6.30
N THR A 118 -1.66 -29.44 5.88
CA THR A 118 -2.59 -30.53 6.20
C THR A 118 -2.33 -31.77 5.35
N ASP A 119 -2.10 -31.59 4.04
CA ASP A 119 -1.77 -32.68 3.12
C ASP A 119 -0.44 -33.36 3.51
N GLN A 120 0.52 -32.61 4.03
CA GLN A 120 1.77 -33.15 4.58
C GLN A 120 1.60 -33.90 5.91
N ALA A 121 0.60 -33.55 6.72
CA ALA A 121 0.31 -34.20 8.00
C ALA A 121 -0.36 -35.57 7.79
N ASP A 122 -1.32 -35.66 6.86
CA ASP A 122 -2.03 -36.89 6.53
C ASP A 122 -1.14 -37.90 5.79
N GLY A 123 -0.18 -37.43 4.99
CA GLY A 123 0.82 -38.27 4.31
C GLY A 123 1.82 -38.98 5.23
N LYS A 124 1.89 -38.63 6.53
CA LYS A 124 2.78 -39.26 7.52
C LYS A 124 2.13 -40.31 8.41
N LEU A 125 0.82 -40.55 8.28
CA LEU A 125 0.06 -41.55 9.05
C LEU A 125 -0.03 -42.90 8.32
N THR A 126 1.10 -43.50 7.95
CA THR A 126 1.19 -44.97 7.80
C THR A 126 2.53 -45.50 8.32
N PRO A 127 2.61 -45.98 9.58
CA PRO A 127 3.52 -47.05 9.89
C PRO A 127 2.90 -48.34 9.34
N SER A 128 3.52 -48.90 8.31
CA SER A 128 3.35 -50.29 7.90
C SER A 128 3.30 -51.20 9.12
N GLU A 129 2.28 -52.05 9.17
CA GLU A 129 2.18 -53.18 10.10
C GLU A 129 3.45 -54.03 10.05
N ASN A 130 3.95 -54.42 11.23
CA ASN A 130 4.54 -55.72 11.54
C ASN A 130 4.74 -55.88 13.05
#